data_AF-A0A1X7HJP3-F1
#
_entry.id   AF-A0A1X7HJP3-F1
#
_cell.length_a   1.000
_cell.length_b   1.000
_cell.length_c   1.000
_cell.angle_alpha   90.00
_cell.angle_beta   90.00
_cell.angle_gamma   90.00
#
_symmetry.space_group_name_H-M   'P 1'
#
loop_
_entity.id
_entity.type
_entity.pdbx_description
1 polymer ?
#
loop_
_entity_poly.entity_id
_entity_poly.type
_entity_poly.pdbx_seq_one_letter_code
_entity_poly.pdbx_strand_id
1 'polypeptide(L)'
;MKTIQKMFEHLNWANQRILETLQNVEIGEQQLSLFSHILYSEQVWLTRLKGMDSSQMPIWSDGDITVCAKLIKQNEKNFINLLLKQQKLT
;
A
#
# COMPACT_ATOMS: atom_id res chain seq x y z
N MET A 1 -15.83 -13.17 -0.56
CA MET A 1 -14.67 -13.49 -1.43
C MET A 1 -13.42 -13.78 -0.59
N LYS A 2 -13.24 -15.02 -0.11
CA LYS A 2 -12.12 -15.36 0.80
C LYS A 2 -10.73 -15.25 0.15
N THR A 3 -10.62 -15.54 -1.15
CA THR A 3 -9.34 -15.53 -1.87
C THR A 3 -8.71 -14.14 -1.92
N ILE A 4 -9.47 -13.10 -2.30
CA ILE A 4 -8.95 -11.73 -2.38
C ILE A 4 -8.54 -11.21 -1.00
N GLN A 5 -9.30 -11.53 0.05
CA GLN A 5 -8.93 -11.17 1.42
C GLN A 5 -7.58 -11.78 1.82
N LYS A 6 -7.37 -13.08 1.56
CA LYS A 6 -6.09 -13.74 1.82
C LYS A 6 -4.94 -13.16 1.00
N MET A 7 -5.18 -12.82 -0.27
CA MET A 7 -4.17 -12.16 -1.11
C MET A 7 -3.79 -10.79 -0.55
N PHE A 8 -4.77 -10.04 -0.06
CA PHE A 8 -4.53 -8.75 0.59
C PHE A 8 -3.77 -8.89 1.92
N GLU A 9 -4.14 -9.87 2.76
CA GLU A 9 -3.41 -10.18 4.00
C GLU A 9 -1.93 -10.49 3.71
N HIS A 10 -1.66 -11.28 2.67
CA HIS A 10 -0.28 -11.57 2.24
C HIS A 10 0.43 -10.31 1.72
N LEU A 11 -0.22 -9.47 0.91
CA LEU A 11 0.35 -8.21 0.42
C LEU A 11 0.75 -7.30 1.59
N ASN A 12 -0.15 -7.09 2.55
CA ASN A 12 0.13 -6.28 3.73
C ASN A 12 1.27 -6.86 4.57
N TRP A 13 1.30 -8.18 4.79
CA TRP A 13 2.42 -8.85 5.46
C TRP A 13 3.76 -8.61 4.73
N ALA A 14 3.78 -8.71 3.40
CA ALA A 14 4.98 -8.48 2.60
C ALA A 14 5.47 -7.03 2.74
N ASN A 15 4.56 -6.05 2.70
CA ASN A 15 4.90 -4.64 2.90
C ASN A 15 5.49 -4.37 4.29
N GLN A 16 4.91 -4.95 5.35
CA GLN A 16 5.47 -4.83 6.70
C GLN A 16 6.87 -5.44 6.78
N ARG A 17 7.08 -6.61 6.17
CA ARG A 17 8.40 -7.28 6.16
C ARG A 17 9.46 -6.49 5.40
N ILE A 18 9.09 -5.85 4.30
CA ILE A 18 9.99 -4.95 3.56
C ILE A 18 10.33 -3.74 4.43
N LEU A 19 9.33 -3.10 5.07
CA LEU A 19 9.56 -1.96 5.96
C LEU A 19 10.53 -2.33 7.10
N GLU A 20 10.26 -3.43 7.81
CA GLU A 20 11.12 -3.92 8.88
C GLU A 20 12.56 -4.12 8.39
N THR A 21 12.73 -4.68 7.20
CA THR A 21 14.06 -4.92 6.63
C THR A 21 14.77 -3.61 6.31
N LEU A 22 14.10 -2.69 5.60
CA LEU A 22 14.65 -1.39 5.20
C LEU A 22 14.98 -0.49 6.41
N GLN A 23 14.31 -0.67 7.56
CA GLN A 23 14.63 0.05 8.79
C GLN A 23 15.90 -0.43 9.50
N ASN A 24 16.34 -1.66 9.23
CA ASN A 24 17.43 -2.32 9.96
C ASN A 24 18.70 -2.50 9.13
N VAL A 25 18.72 -2.01 7.89
CA VAL A 25 19.87 -2.11 6.99
C VAL A 25 20.22 -0.74 6.43
N GLU A 26 21.49 -0.53 6.13
CA GLU A 26 21.91 0.65 5.38
C GLU A 26 21.39 0.52 3.94
N ILE A 27 20.65 1.53 3.49
CA ILE A 27 19.94 1.53 2.21
C ILE A 27 20.23 2.80 1.43
N GLY A 28 20.23 2.69 0.11
CA GLY A 28 20.27 3.83 -0.78
C GLY A 28 18.88 4.44 -0.99
N GLU A 29 18.87 5.64 -1.56
CA GLU A 29 17.65 6.39 -1.90
C GLU A 29 16.77 5.62 -2.91
N GLN A 30 17.39 4.86 -3.81
CA GLN A 30 16.67 4.11 -4.84
C GLN A 30 15.75 3.05 -4.25
N GLN A 31 16.21 2.31 -3.23
CA GLN A 31 15.42 1.27 -2.56
C GLN A 31 14.18 1.88 -1.89
N LEU A 32 14.33 3.04 -1.25
CA LEU A 32 13.22 3.77 -0.65
C LEU A 32 12.25 4.32 -1.68
N SER A 33 12.75 4.86 -2.80
CA SER A 33 11.90 5.39 -3.87
C SER A 33 11.07 4.27 -4.51
N LEU A 34 11.68 3.11 -4.80
CA LEU A 34 10.97 1.94 -5.33
C LEU A 34 9.92 1.42 -4.36
N PHE A 35 10.23 1.35 -3.06
CA PHE A 35 9.25 0.92 -2.09
C PHE A 35 8.09 1.92 -1.94
N SER A 36 8.40 3.21 -1.92
CA SER A 36 7.38 4.28 -1.92
C SER A 36 6.47 4.17 -3.14
N HIS A 37 7.04 3.91 -4.32
CA HIS A 37 6.28 3.71 -5.57
C HIS A 37 5.26 2.57 -5.47
N ILE A 38 5.64 1.44 -4.86
CA ILE A 38 4.71 0.31 -4.63
C ILE A 38 3.55 0.76 -3.75
N LEU A 39 3.83 1.46 -2.65
CA LEU A 39 2.81 1.90 -1.69
C LEU A 39 1.88 2.99 -2.27
N TYR A 40 2.38 3.89 -3.11
CA TYR A 40 1.54 4.85 -3.83
C TYR A 40 0.69 4.17 -4.92
N SER A 41 1.23 3.16 -5.59
CA SER A 41 0.48 2.38 -6.58
C SER A 41 -0.73 1.68 -5.96
N GLU A 42 -0.60 1.18 -4.74
CA GLU A 42 -1.75 0.66 -3.98
C GLU A 42 -2.84 1.72 -3.75
N GLN A 43 -2.47 2.96 -3.44
CA GLN A 43 -3.43 4.06 -3.28
C GLN A 43 -4.12 4.40 -4.61
N VAL A 44 -3.38 4.39 -5.73
CA VAL A 44 -3.96 4.58 -7.06
C VAL A 44 -5.01 3.51 -7.37
N TRP A 45 -4.70 2.24 -7.13
CA TRP A 45 -5.65 1.14 -7.35
C TRP A 45 -6.87 1.25 -6.44
N LEU A 46 -6.68 1.55 -5.17
CA LEU A 46 -7.76 1.79 -4.23
C LEU A 46 -8.69 2.94 -4.68
N THR A 47 -8.12 4.04 -5.17
CA THR A 47 -8.86 5.18 -5.71
C THR A 47 -9.70 4.77 -6.91
N ARG A 48 -9.12 4.02 -7.85
CA ARG A 48 -9.83 3.49 -9.03
C ARG A 48 -10.94 2.51 -8.66
N LEU A 49 -10.70 1.62 -7.69
CA LEU A 49 -11.72 0.68 -7.19
C LEU A 49 -12.91 1.39 -6.53
N LYS A 50 -12.73 2.63 -6.08
CA LYS A 50 -13.80 3.50 -5.58
C LYS A 50 -14.48 4.34 -6.66
N GLY A 51 -14.08 4.21 -7.93
CA GLY A 51 -14.60 4.97 -9.06
C GLY A 51 -14.12 6.43 -9.10
N MET A 52 -13.03 6.76 -8.41
CA MET A 52 -12.48 8.12 -8.33
C MET A 52 -11.31 8.31 -9.32
N ASP A 53 -11.03 9.55 -9.70
CA ASP A 53 -9.87 9.89 -10.53
C ASP A 53 -8.56 9.76 -9.75
N SER A 54 -7.55 9.19 -10.39
CA SER A 54 -6.20 8.97 -9.85
C SER A 54 -5.11 9.70 -10.63
N SER A 55 -5.47 10.49 -11.66
CA SER A 55 -4.52 11.13 -12.57
C SER A 55 -3.54 12.09 -11.89
N GLN A 56 -3.95 12.68 -10.76
CA GLN A 56 -3.17 13.67 -10.00
C GLN A 56 -2.38 13.06 -8.83
N MET A 57 -2.43 11.74 -8.63
CA MET A 57 -1.77 11.11 -7.49
C MET A 57 -0.26 10.97 -7.73
N PRO A 58 0.59 11.31 -6.73
CA PRO A 58 2.03 11.16 -6.86
C PRO A 58 2.40 9.68 -6.82
N ILE A 59 2.78 9.10 -7.96
CA ILE A 59 3.25 7.70 -8.07
C ILE A 59 4.76 7.58 -7.99
N TRP A 60 5.49 8.64 -8.31
CA TRP A 60 6.94 8.73 -8.17
C TRP A 60 7.23 9.80 -7.13
N SER A 61 7.67 9.37 -5.95
CA SER A 61 8.07 10.24 -4.85
C SER A 61 9.48 9.89 -4.45
N ASP A 62 10.20 10.89 -3.95
CA ASP A 62 11.44 10.67 -3.22
C ASP A 62 11.13 9.80 -1.99
N GLY A 63 12.04 8.86 -1.72
CA GLY A 63 11.81 7.80 -0.76
C GLY A 63 12.10 8.25 0.66
N ASP A 64 11.09 8.20 1.53
CA ASP A 64 11.22 8.44 2.97
C ASP A 64 10.64 7.26 3.74
N ILE A 65 11.46 6.61 4.57
CA ILE A 65 11.07 5.44 5.36
C ILE A 65 9.90 5.73 6.31
N THR A 66 9.79 6.95 6.83
CA THR A 66 8.70 7.39 7.70
C THR A 66 7.40 7.54 6.91
N VAL A 67 7.49 8.02 5.67
CA VAL A 67 6.37 8.10 4.73
C VAL A 67 5.90 6.68 4.37
N CYS A 68 6.82 5.76 4.05
CA CYS A 68 6.47 4.36 3.80
C CYS A 68 5.70 3.73 4.97
N ALA A 69 6.18 3.91 6.20
CA ALA A 69 5.50 3.40 7.40
C ALA A 69 4.08 3.97 7.56
N LYS A 70 3.86 5.24 7.22
CA LYS A 70 2.54 5.88 7.23
C LYS A 70 1.65 5.34 6.11
N LEU A 71 2.17 5.20 4.90
CA LEU A 71 1.43 4.70 3.74
C LEU A 71 0.93 3.28 3.96
N ILE A 72 1.75 2.38 4.52
CA ILE A 72 1.33 0.99 4.81
C ILE A 72 0.10 0.98 5.73
N LYS A 73 0.13 1.72 6.84
CA LYS A 73 -1.01 1.81 7.78
C LYS A 73 -2.27 2.39 7.12
N GLN A 74 -2.10 3.38 6.25
CA GLN A 74 -3.21 3.98 5.52
C GLN A 74 -3.81 3.02 4.50
N ASN A 75 -2.97 2.33 3.74
CA ASN A 75 -3.38 1.37 2.73
C ASN A 75 -4.11 0.19 3.39
N GLU A 76 -3.53 -0.39 4.44
CA GLU A 76 -4.14 -1.45 5.25
C GLU A 76 -5.57 -1.10 5.67
N LYS A 77 -5.71 0.02 6.40
CA LYS A 77 -7.01 0.50 6.88
C LYS A 77 -8.01 0.67 5.74
N ASN A 78 -7.57 1.25 4.62
CA ASN A 78 -8.48 1.58 3.53
C ASN A 78 -8.93 0.35 2.72
N PHE A 79 -8.04 -0.61 2.48
CA PHE A 79 -8.38 -1.85 1.80
C PHE A 79 -9.27 -2.74 2.68
N ILE A 80 -8.99 -2.85 3.98
CA ILE A 80 -9.87 -3.56 4.92
C ILE A 80 -11.28 -2.95 4.87
N ASN A 81 -11.40 -1.62 4.91
CA ASN A 81 -12.68 -0.94 4.80
C ASN A 81 -13.40 -1.24 3.48
N LEU A 82 -12.68 -1.30 2.36
CA LEU A 82 -13.25 -1.64 1.05
C LEU A 82 -13.76 -3.10 1.03
N LEU A 83 -12.93 -4.04 1.48
CA LEU A 83 -13.22 -5.48 1.46
C LEU A 83 -14.38 -5.84 2.41
N LEU A 84 -14.48 -5.19 3.58
CA LEU A 84 -15.60 -5.37 4.51
C LEU A 84 -16.91 -4.80 3.96
N LYS A 85 -16.87 -3.67 3.24
CA LYS A 85 -18.06 -3.11 2.58
C LYS A 85 -18.60 -4.04 1.50
N GLN A 86 -17.73 -4.65 0.70
CA GLN A 86 -18.14 -5.60 -0.34
C GLN A 86 -18.83 -6.84 0.23
N GLN A 87 -18.44 -7.31 1.42
CA GLN A 87 -19.06 -8.46 2.07
C GLN A 87 -20.50 -8.20 2.54
N LYS A 88 -20.92 -6.95 2.75
CA LYS A 88 -22.30 -6.61 3.15
C LYS A 88 -23.27 -6.52 1.97
N LEU A 89 -22.76 -6.50 0.74
CA LEU A 89 -23.54 -6.36 -0.50
C LEU A 89 -23.78 -7.71 -1.20
N THR A 90 -23.25 -8.80 -0.66
CA THR A 90 -23.36 -10.18 -1.15
C THR A 90 -23.99 -11.06 -0.09
#